data_AF-A0A6P6FFI4-F1
#
_entry.id   AF-A0A6P6FFI4-F1
#
_cell.length_a   1.000
_cell.length_b   1.000
_cell.length_c   1.000
_cell.angle_alpha   90.00
_cell.angle_beta   90.00
_cell.angle_gamma   90.00
#
_symmetry.space_group_name_H-M   'P 1'
#
loop_
_entity.id
_entity.type
_entity.pdbx_description
1 polymer ?
#
loop_
_entity_poly.entity_id
_entity_poly.type
_entity_poly.pdbx_seq_one_letter_code
_entity_poly.pdbx_strand_id
1 'polypeptide(L)'
;MAMLMFTRFINLRNVININNFGAIGSILNITQCSDVISKPYCININDDIIPHKSAKLTGKKVSSAMRAYLKRSNDYKEFMKKQIAEYDIGKRYLANIMGEDPENFTQKDINSAIRYLFPSGLYDRGAQPMMLHPIDVYGNRKEAEFDESGRPHHFLFYTTKPNYYEVLHNIAKSMIHLNKIEDQILERNIQSAPEHKIDLSDSEWLQKNSLEKILLEELLDKEYDYFIKSMQRLVDHPVSKHAESFIMEYRRKLSSINEDIKIPKPEYDNDNRPFVLIDRCARKNTRGEVKVIGNGSGKITINGKDLTYFDDMQCREQIDDVIA
;
A
#
# COMPACT_ATOMS: atom_id res chain seq x y z
N MET A 1 60.67 4.61 8.32
CA MET A 1 61.87 4.64 7.44
C MET A 1 61.52 3.78 6.23
N ALA A 2 61.27 4.26 5.01
CA ALA A 2 61.36 5.55 4.34
C ALA A 2 60.22 5.60 3.26
N MET A 3 59.43 6.68 3.15
CA MET A 3 59.50 7.70 2.08
C MET A 3 59.59 7.11 0.66
N LEU A 4 58.46 7.06 -0.07
CA LEU A 4 57.92 8.08 -0.99
C LEU A 4 58.60 8.09 -2.36
N MET A 5 57.83 7.77 -3.41
CA MET A 5 57.97 8.41 -4.73
C MET A 5 56.61 8.52 -5.42
N PHE A 6 56.19 9.76 -5.62
CA PHE A 6 55.09 10.20 -6.45
C PHE A 6 55.40 9.97 -7.94
N THR A 7 54.40 9.59 -8.73
CA THR A 7 54.22 10.11 -10.10
C THR A 7 52.73 10.32 -10.39
N ARG A 8 52.43 11.51 -10.93
CA ARG A 8 51.11 12.02 -11.31
C ARG A 8 50.81 11.76 -12.81
N PHE A 9 49.54 11.99 -13.16
CA PHE A 9 48.95 12.24 -14.50
C PHE A 9 48.54 10.97 -15.27
N ILE A 10 47.36 10.83 -15.89
CA ILE A 10 46.49 11.75 -16.64
C ILE A 10 45.00 11.35 -16.50
N ASN A 11 44.11 12.36 -16.44
CA ASN A 11 42.67 12.26 -16.73
C ASN A 11 42.42 11.83 -18.18
N LEU A 12 41.72 10.71 -18.41
CA LEU A 12 41.06 10.44 -19.68
C LEU A 12 39.63 9.95 -19.44
N ARG A 13 38.69 10.78 -19.91
CA ARG A 13 37.26 10.49 -20.11
C ARG A 13 37.09 9.11 -20.76
N ASN A 14 36.39 8.20 -20.10
CA ASN A 14 35.83 7.04 -20.79
C ASN A 14 34.53 7.45 -21.48
N VAL A 15 34.69 7.71 -22.78
CA VAL A 15 33.65 7.84 -23.78
C VAL A 15 32.96 6.49 -23.95
N ILE A 16 31.64 6.55 -24.04
CA ILE A 16 30.71 5.48 -24.41
C ILE A 16 31.24 4.76 -25.66
N ASN A 17 31.40 3.43 -25.59
CA ASN A 17 31.49 2.62 -26.80
C ASN A 17 30.52 1.43 -26.71
N ILE A 18 29.55 1.48 -27.61
CA ILE A 18 28.56 0.45 -27.92
C ILE A 18 29.33 -0.64 -28.67
N ASN A 19 29.59 -1.77 -28.01
CA ASN A 19 30.19 -2.92 -28.68
C ASN A 19 29.11 -3.95 -29.04
N ASN A 20 28.88 -4.02 -30.35
CA ASN A 20 28.28 -5.13 -31.07
C ASN A 20 28.78 -6.48 -30.54
N PHE A 21 27.84 -7.35 -30.21
CA PHE A 21 28.09 -8.76 -29.92
C PHE A 21 28.41 -9.49 -31.23
N GLY A 22 29.70 -9.69 -31.50
CA GLY A 22 30.21 -10.55 -32.56
C GLY A 22 30.75 -11.86 -31.97
N ALA A 23 30.00 -12.94 -32.19
CA ALA A 23 30.39 -14.36 -32.29
C ALA A 23 31.66 -14.85 -31.55
N ILE A 24 31.47 -15.56 -30.43
CA ILE A 24 32.23 -16.78 -30.10
C ILE A 24 31.23 -17.82 -29.60
N GLY A 25 31.23 -18.99 -30.24
CA GLY A 25 30.22 -20.03 -30.13
C GLY A 25 30.10 -20.67 -28.75
N SER A 26 28.86 -20.83 -28.31
CA SER A 26 28.43 -21.96 -27.47
C SER A 26 27.04 -22.37 -27.93
N ILE A 27 26.91 -23.66 -28.21
CA ILE A 27 25.77 -24.30 -28.86
C ILE A 27 24.62 -24.41 -27.86
N LEU A 28 23.54 -23.67 -28.08
CA LEU A 28 22.20 -24.00 -27.58
C LEU A 28 21.23 -23.83 -28.76
N ASN A 29 20.69 -24.95 -29.21
CA ASN A 29 19.76 -25.05 -30.34
C ASN A 29 18.48 -24.27 -30.04
N ILE A 30 18.35 -23.07 -30.63
CA ILE A 30 17.08 -22.39 -30.80
C ILE A 30 16.69 -22.59 -32.27
N THR A 31 15.76 -23.51 -32.52
CA THR A 31 15.09 -23.62 -33.82
C THR A 31 14.26 -22.36 -34.05
N GLN A 32 14.76 -21.46 -34.89
CA GLN A 32 13.98 -20.37 -35.48
C GLN A 32 13.01 -20.95 -36.52
N CYS A 33 11.71 -20.90 -36.24
CA CYS A 33 10.69 -21.02 -37.28
C CYS A 33 10.60 -19.68 -38.02
N SER A 34 11.37 -19.52 -39.09
CA SER A 34 11.37 -18.33 -39.95
C SER A 34 10.51 -18.56 -41.18
N ASP A 35 9.19 -18.62 -41.01
CA ASP A 35 8.22 -18.47 -42.10
C ASP A 35 7.12 -17.49 -41.66
N VAL A 36 7.51 -16.25 -41.39
CA VAL A 36 6.58 -15.12 -41.28
C VAL A 36 7.02 -14.08 -42.29
N ILE A 37 6.25 -13.96 -43.38
CA ILE A 37 6.37 -12.86 -44.33
C ILE A 37 5.96 -11.59 -43.60
N SER A 38 6.93 -10.80 -43.12
CA SER A 38 6.70 -9.47 -42.57
C SER A 38 6.18 -8.55 -43.68
N LYS A 39 4.90 -8.21 -43.67
CA LYS A 39 4.39 -7.09 -44.48
C LYS A 39 4.69 -5.78 -43.74
N PRO A 40 5.46 -4.84 -44.31
CA PRO A 40 5.61 -3.52 -43.71
C PRO A 40 4.30 -2.73 -43.90
N TYR A 41 3.74 -2.22 -42.80
CA TYR A 41 2.73 -1.17 -42.87
C TYR A 41 3.45 0.15 -43.14
N CYS A 42 3.62 0.48 -44.41
CA CYS A 42 3.94 1.84 -44.84
C CYS A 42 2.63 2.50 -45.28
N ILE A 43 2.27 3.59 -44.61
CA ILE A 43 1.22 4.51 -45.05
C ILE A 43 1.83 5.30 -46.22
N ASN A 44 1.40 5.01 -47.46
CA ASN A 44 1.66 5.92 -48.57
C ASN A 44 0.77 7.16 -48.38
N ILE A 45 1.41 8.26 -48.02
CA ILE A 45 0.82 9.60 -48.05
C ILE A 45 0.67 9.98 -49.52
N ASN A 46 -0.49 9.70 -50.09
CA ASN A 46 -1.04 10.36 -51.26
C ASN A 46 -2.56 10.38 -51.03
N ASP A 47 -2.99 11.34 -50.22
CA ASP A 47 -4.39 11.62 -49.93
C ASP A 47 -5.00 12.38 -51.10
N ASP A 48 -5.64 11.66 -52.03
CA ASP A 48 -6.79 12.21 -52.72
C ASP A 48 -7.99 12.12 -51.78
N ILE A 49 -8.40 13.30 -51.29
CA ILE A 49 -9.53 13.52 -50.40
C ILE A 49 -10.82 13.09 -51.10
N ILE A 50 -11.28 11.87 -50.82
CA ILE A 50 -12.64 11.42 -51.15
C ILE A 50 -13.51 11.68 -49.91
N PRO A 51 -14.63 12.43 -50.04
CA PRO A 51 -15.46 12.78 -48.90
C PRO A 51 -16.14 11.52 -48.36
N HIS A 52 -15.87 11.19 -47.10
CA HIS A 52 -16.55 10.13 -46.35
C HIS A 52 -18.04 10.42 -46.25
N LYS A 53 -18.82 9.92 -47.22
CA LYS A 53 -20.20 9.53 -46.98
C LYS A 53 -20.20 8.57 -45.79
N SER A 54 -21.01 8.90 -44.79
CA SER A 54 -21.32 8.09 -43.61
C SER A 54 -21.99 6.78 -44.03
N ALA A 55 -21.20 5.86 -44.58
CA ALA A 55 -21.59 4.49 -44.71
C ALA A 55 -21.77 3.94 -43.30
N LYS A 56 -23.02 3.71 -42.90
CA LYS A 56 -23.37 2.89 -41.75
C LYS A 56 -22.59 1.59 -41.88
N LEU A 57 -21.50 1.47 -41.13
CA LEU A 57 -20.76 0.22 -40.97
C LEU A 57 -21.77 -0.80 -40.44
N THR A 58 -22.21 -1.69 -41.31
CA THR A 58 -22.98 -2.86 -40.95
C THR A 58 -22.20 -3.56 -39.84
N GLY A 59 -22.79 -3.61 -38.64
CA GLY A 59 -22.11 -3.90 -37.39
C GLY A 59 -21.21 -5.12 -37.52
N LYS A 60 -19.89 -4.91 -37.39
CA LYS A 60 -18.93 -6.01 -37.30
C LYS A 60 -19.41 -6.90 -36.14
N LYS A 61 -19.75 -8.15 -36.45
CA LYS A 61 -20.28 -9.10 -35.48
C LYS A 61 -19.19 -9.36 -34.45
N VAL A 62 -19.30 -8.73 -33.28
CA VAL A 62 -18.44 -9.01 -32.12
C VAL A 62 -18.48 -10.51 -31.81
N SER A 63 -17.32 -11.06 -31.44
CA SER A 63 -17.18 -12.48 -31.16
C SER A 63 -18.18 -12.92 -30.08
N SER A 64 -18.58 -14.19 -30.10
CA SER A 64 -19.52 -14.72 -29.08
C SER A 64 -18.96 -14.55 -27.67
N ALA A 65 -17.65 -14.75 -27.49
CA ALA A 65 -16.96 -14.53 -26.21
C ALA A 65 -17.05 -13.06 -25.77
N MET A 66 -16.86 -12.12 -26.68
CA MET A 66 -16.93 -10.68 -26.42
C MET A 66 -18.34 -10.26 -25.97
N ARG A 67 -19.37 -10.79 -26.63
CA ARG A 67 -20.78 -10.57 -26.22
C ARG A 67 -21.08 -11.16 -24.85
N ALA A 68 -20.61 -12.38 -24.57
CA ALA A 68 -20.81 -13.02 -23.27
C ALA A 68 -20.14 -12.23 -22.13
N TYR A 69 -18.96 -11.66 -22.39
CA TYR A 69 -18.26 -10.81 -21.44
C TYR A 69 -19.02 -9.49 -21.17
N LEU A 70 -19.50 -8.79 -22.20
CA LEU A 70 -20.33 -7.58 -22.03
C LEU A 70 -21.60 -7.88 -21.24
N LYS A 71 -22.28 -8.98 -21.59
CA LYS A 71 -23.47 -9.43 -20.86
C LYS A 71 -23.15 -9.66 -19.37
N ARG A 72 -22.07 -10.38 -19.06
CA ARG A 72 -21.64 -10.61 -17.67
C ARG A 72 -21.35 -9.31 -16.91
N SER A 73 -20.70 -8.35 -17.56
CA SER A 73 -20.45 -7.03 -16.97
C SER A 73 -21.77 -6.29 -16.66
N ASN A 74 -22.71 -6.29 -17.60
CA ASN A 74 -24.03 -5.66 -17.41
C ASN A 74 -24.84 -6.34 -16.31
N ASP A 75 -24.91 -7.67 -16.33
CA ASP A 75 -25.60 -8.46 -15.31
C ASP A 75 -25.03 -8.16 -13.91
N TYR A 76 -23.70 -8.00 -13.78
CA TYR A 76 -23.06 -7.60 -12.53
C TYR A 76 -23.43 -6.17 -12.10
N LYS A 77 -23.45 -5.21 -13.03
CA LYS A 77 -23.87 -3.83 -12.72
C LYS A 77 -25.33 -3.79 -12.22
N GLU A 78 -26.22 -4.54 -12.86
CA GLU A 78 -27.61 -4.67 -12.42
C GLU A 78 -27.73 -5.36 -11.06
N PHE A 79 -26.96 -6.43 -10.83
CA PHE A 79 -26.89 -7.12 -9.55
C PHE A 79 -26.45 -6.16 -8.43
N MET A 80 -25.34 -5.44 -8.62
CA MET A 80 -24.84 -4.47 -7.64
C MET A 80 -25.85 -3.38 -7.34
N LYS A 81 -26.52 -2.84 -8.37
CA LYS A 81 -27.58 -1.83 -8.20
C LYS A 81 -28.73 -2.35 -7.34
N LYS A 82 -29.16 -3.60 -7.54
CA LYS A 82 -30.21 -4.24 -6.72
C LYS A 82 -29.74 -4.41 -5.28
N GLN A 83 -28.53 -4.91 -5.06
CA GLN A 83 -27.98 -5.11 -3.72
C GLN A 83 -27.81 -3.80 -2.94
N ILE A 84 -27.41 -2.71 -3.61
CA ILE A 84 -27.31 -1.39 -2.97
C ILE A 84 -28.70 -0.90 -2.53
N ALA A 85 -29.70 -1.01 -3.40
CA ALA A 85 -31.07 -0.64 -3.05
C ALA A 85 -31.63 -1.49 -1.89
N GLU A 86 -31.38 -2.80 -1.90
CA GLU A 86 -31.77 -3.71 -0.80
C GLU A 86 -31.05 -3.36 0.51
N TYR A 87 -29.77 -3.02 0.45
CA TYR A 87 -29.00 -2.57 1.61
C TYR A 87 -29.57 -1.28 2.21
N ASP A 88 -29.87 -0.26 1.38
CA ASP A 88 -30.42 1.01 1.84
C ASP A 88 -31.80 0.84 2.48
N ILE A 89 -32.65 0.01 1.86
CA ILE A 89 -33.96 -0.35 2.40
C ILE A 89 -33.79 -1.11 3.74
N GLY A 90 -32.91 -2.10 3.77
CA GLY A 90 -32.60 -2.88 4.96
C GLY A 90 -32.07 -2.02 6.11
N LYS A 91 -31.23 -1.03 5.80
CA LYS A 91 -30.66 -0.09 6.78
C LYS A 91 -31.76 0.70 7.48
N ARG A 92 -32.74 1.20 6.72
CA ARG A 92 -33.89 1.94 7.25
C ARG A 92 -34.79 1.05 8.09
N TYR A 93 -35.01 -0.19 7.67
CA TYR A 93 -35.78 -1.17 8.46
C TYR A 93 -35.08 -1.53 9.77
N LEU A 94 -33.76 -1.74 9.74
CA LEU A 94 -32.97 -2.05 10.92
C LEU A 94 -33.03 -0.90 11.94
N ALA A 95 -32.88 0.34 11.48
CA ALA A 95 -33.04 1.52 12.33
C ALA A 95 -34.44 1.56 12.97
N ASN A 96 -35.49 1.30 12.20
CA ASN A 96 -36.87 1.25 12.70
C ASN A 96 -37.08 0.15 13.76
N ILE A 97 -36.51 -1.04 13.56
CA ILE A 97 -36.58 -2.14 14.55
C ILE A 97 -35.89 -1.76 15.86
N MET A 98 -34.77 -1.06 15.77
CA MET A 98 -34.01 -0.60 16.94
C MET A 98 -34.58 0.67 17.57
N GLY A 99 -35.54 1.34 16.92
CA GLY A 99 -36.11 2.60 17.38
C GLY A 99 -35.16 3.80 17.22
N GLU A 100 -34.18 3.70 16.32
CA GLU A 100 -33.18 4.74 16.03
C GLU A 100 -33.55 5.54 14.76
N ASP A 101 -32.95 6.73 14.60
CA ASP A 101 -33.14 7.56 13.41
C ASP A 101 -32.40 6.98 12.18
N PRO A 102 -33.09 6.68 11.06
CA PRO A 102 -32.46 6.10 9.86
C PRO A 102 -31.34 6.93 9.25
N GLU A 103 -31.40 8.27 9.37
CA GLU A 103 -30.41 9.16 8.72
C GLU A 103 -29.08 9.17 9.47
N ASN A 104 -29.11 9.14 10.80
CA ASN A 104 -27.91 9.15 11.65
C ASN A 104 -27.38 7.74 11.98
N PHE A 105 -27.90 6.70 11.32
CA PHE A 105 -27.54 5.32 11.62
C PHE A 105 -26.17 4.95 11.02
N THR A 106 -25.16 4.76 11.88
CA THR A 106 -23.77 4.48 11.46
C THR A 106 -23.50 2.98 11.36
N GLN A 107 -22.37 2.59 10.72
CA GLN A 107 -21.98 1.18 10.62
C GLN A 107 -21.73 0.52 12.00
N LYS A 108 -21.35 1.31 13.02
CA LYS A 108 -21.17 0.78 14.38
C LYS A 108 -22.52 0.36 14.98
N ASP A 109 -23.56 1.15 14.72
CA ASP A 109 -24.91 0.92 15.20
C ASP A 109 -25.56 -0.26 14.46
N ILE A 110 -25.28 -0.39 13.16
CA ILE A 110 -25.64 -1.59 12.38
C ILE A 110 -25.02 -2.85 13.01
N ASN A 111 -23.71 -2.81 13.28
CA ASN A 111 -22.99 -3.96 13.84
C ASN A 111 -23.47 -4.32 15.25
N SER A 112 -23.78 -3.33 16.09
CA SER A 112 -24.31 -3.56 17.44
C SER A 112 -25.72 -4.16 17.38
N ALA A 113 -26.59 -3.63 16.52
CA ALA A 113 -27.95 -4.13 16.30
C ALA A 113 -27.94 -5.58 15.82
N ILE A 114 -27.08 -5.93 14.85
CA ILE A 114 -26.99 -7.30 14.32
C ILE A 114 -26.49 -8.27 15.39
N ARG A 115 -25.48 -7.86 16.17
CA ARG A 115 -24.96 -8.69 17.27
C ARG A 115 -26.03 -8.96 18.34
N TYR A 116 -26.94 -8.01 18.54
CA TYR A 116 -28.06 -8.16 19.46
C TYR A 116 -29.18 -9.06 18.89
N LEU A 117 -29.62 -8.80 17.66
CA LEU A 117 -30.71 -9.54 17.00
C LEU A 117 -30.32 -10.98 16.64
N PHE A 118 -29.07 -11.18 16.22
CA PHE A 118 -28.53 -12.47 15.79
C PHE A 118 -27.24 -12.80 16.58
N PRO A 119 -27.36 -13.16 17.87
CA PRO A 119 -26.19 -13.45 18.68
C PRO A 119 -25.48 -14.72 18.18
N SER A 120 -24.24 -14.54 17.74
CA SER A 120 -23.36 -15.64 17.33
C SER A 120 -22.18 -15.78 18.31
N GLY A 121 -21.93 -17.02 18.75
CA GLY A 121 -20.82 -17.38 19.62
C GLY A 121 -19.55 -17.81 18.88
N LEU A 122 -19.49 -17.63 17.56
CA LEU A 122 -18.32 -18.02 16.76
C LEU A 122 -17.12 -17.11 17.06
N TYR A 123 -15.95 -17.70 17.28
CA TYR A 123 -14.70 -16.94 17.53
C TYR A 123 -14.22 -16.20 16.28
N ASP A 124 -14.43 -16.78 15.10
CA ASP A 124 -14.09 -16.13 13.84
C ASP A 124 -15.12 -15.04 13.52
N ARG A 125 -14.64 -13.79 13.46
CA ARG A 125 -15.47 -12.62 13.15
C ARG A 125 -15.99 -12.65 11.70
N GLY A 126 -15.27 -13.28 10.77
CA GLY A 126 -15.70 -13.41 9.38
C GLY A 126 -16.89 -14.35 9.18
N ALA A 127 -17.10 -15.28 10.12
CA ALA A 127 -18.20 -16.25 10.09
C ALA A 127 -19.45 -15.76 10.85
N GLN A 128 -19.38 -14.62 11.52
CA GLN A 128 -20.52 -14.04 12.23
C GLN A 128 -21.50 -13.36 11.24
N PRO A 129 -22.80 -13.27 11.58
CA PRO A 129 -23.74 -12.47 10.80
C PRO A 129 -23.27 -11.01 10.70
N MET A 130 -23.20 -10.48 9.48
CA MET A 130 -22.79 -9.10 9.20
C MET A 130 -23.65 -8.49 8.10
N MET A 131 -23.86 -7.19 8.17
CA MET A 131 -24.49 -6.39 7.12
C MET A 131 -23.54 -5.26 6.78
N LEU A 132 -22.96 -5.33 5.58
CA LEU A 132 -22.00 -4.36 5.07
C LEU A 132 -22.51 -3.81 3.74
N HIS A 133 -21.95 -2.68 3.31
CA HIS A 133 -22.25 -2.14 2.00
C HIS A 133 -21.83 -3.15 0.90
N PRO A 134 -22.61 -3.36 -0.18
CA PRO A 134 -22.30 -4.37 -1.19
C PRO A 134 -20.91 -4.26 -1.81
N ILE A 135 -20.37 -3.04 -1.94
CA ILE A 135 -19.00 -2.82 -2.44
C ILE A 135 -17.95 -3.46 -1.53
N ASP A 136 -18.15 -3.41 -0.21
CA ASP A 136 -17.21 -3.97 0.75
C ASP A 136 -17.28 -5.51 0.78
N VAL A 137 -18.45 -6.09 0.48
CA VAL A 137 -18.68 -7.54 0.46
C VAL A 137 -18.18 -8.17 -0.85
N TYR A 138 -18.60 -7.63 -1.99
CA TYR A 138 -18.30 -8.22 -3.31
C TYR A 138 -17.00 -7.70 -3.93
N GLY A 139 -16.48 -6.59 -3.41
CA GLY A 139 -15.29 -5.92 -3.92
C GLY A 139 -15.52 -5.16 -5.23
N ASN A 140 -14.55 -4.32 -5.56
CA ASN A 140 -14.50 -3.66 -6.86
C ASN A 140 -14.12 -4.67 -7.94
N ARG A 141 -14.78 -4.60 -9.09
CA ARG A 141 -14.45 -5.39 -10.28
C ARG A 141 -14.17 -4.45 -11.43
N LYS A 142 -13.29 -4.87 -12.33
CA LYS A 142 -13.06 -4.15 -13.58
C LYS A 142 -14.34 -4.08 -14.40
N GLU A 143 -14.59 -2.90 -14.96
CA GLU A 143 -15.62 -2.73 -15.96
C GLU A 143 -15.21 -3.38 -17.29
N ALA A 144 -16.15 -3.47 -18.22
CA ALA A 144 -15.82 -3.95 -19.54
C ALA A 144 -14.79 -3.03 -20.22
N GLU A 145 -13.68 -3.60 -20.66
CA GLU A 145 -12.55 -2.85 -21.23
C GLU A 145 -12.76 -2.45 -22.71
N PHE A 146 -13.92 -2.73 -23.29
CA PHE A 146 -14.22 -2.47 -24.70
C PHE A 146 -15.70 -2.16 -24.98
N ASP A 147 -15.93 -1.48 -26.09
CA ASP A 147 -17.25 -1.11 -26.60
C ASP A 147 -18.01 -2.30 -27.22
N GLU A 148 -19.31 -2.11 -27.49
CA GLU A 148 -20.14 -3.04 -28.29
C GLU A 148 -19.58 -3.30 -29.69
N SER A 149 -18.81 -2.34 -30.24
CA SER A 149 -18.10 -2.47 -31.52
C SER A 149 -16.85 -3.35 -31.43
N GLY A 150 -16.46 -3.73 -30.22
CA GLY A 150 -15.26 -4.48 -29.92
C GLY A 150 -13.98 -3.65 -29.84
N ARG A 151 -14.10 -2.32 -29.77
CA ARG A 151 -12.96 -1.40 -29.64
C ARG A 151 -12.56 -1.28 -28.17
N PRO A 152 -11.31 -1.57 -27.79
CA PRO A 152 -10.85 -1.33 -26.44
C PRO A 152 -10.87 0.15 -26.05
N HIS A 153 -11.21 0.44 -24.79
CA HIS A 153 -11.18 1.79 -24.23
C HIS A 153 -9.75 2.24 -23.92
N HIS A 154 -8.92 1.32 -23.42
CA HIS A 154 -7.55 1.61 -23.03
C HIS A 154 -6.56 1.31 -24.16
N PHE A 155 -5.59 2.21 -24.39
CA PHE A 155 -4.62 2.06 -25.49
C PHE A 155 -3.62 0.90 -25.25
N LEU A 156 -3.32 0.57 -23.99
CA LEU A 156 -2.50 -0.60 -23.61
C LEU A 156 -3.33 -1.88 -23.44
N PHE A 157 -4.58 -1.96 -23.88
CA PHE A 157 -5.41 -3.15 -23.70
C PHE A 157 -4.72 -4.46 -24.16
N TYR A 158 -4.02 -4.42 -25.29
CA TYR A 158 -3.35 -5.60 -25.86
C TYR A 158 -2.11 -6.06 -25.09
N THR A 159 -1.71 -5.38 -24.01
CA THR A 159 -0.67 -5.86 -23.10
C THR A 159 -1.20 -6.83 -22.04
N THR A 160 -2.52 -7.12 -22.03
CA THR A 160 -3.26 -7.94 -21.05
C THR A 160 -3.40 -7.34 -19.65
N LYS A 161 -2.51 -6.42 -19.26
CA LYS A 161 -2.51 -5.72 -17.96
C LYS A 161 -2.45 -4.20 -18.16
N PRO A 162 -3.51 -3.59 -18.73
CA PRO A 162 -3.50 -2.18 -19.10
C PRO A 162 -3.15 -1.26 -17.92
N ASN A 163 -3.70 -1.49 -16.73
CA ASN A 163 -3.53 -0.59 -15.59
C ASN A 163 -2.11 -0.66 -15.03
N TYR A 164 -1.53 -1.86 -14.90
CA TYR A 164 -0.14 -2.02 -14.48
C TYR A 164 0.85 -1.31 -15.42
N TYR A 165 0.71 -1.53 -16.74
CA TYR A 165 1.61 -0.88 -17.70
C TYR A 165 1.36 0.62 -17.85
N GLU A 166 0.13 1.09 -17.59
CA GLU A 166 -0.17 2.52 -17.51
C GLU A 166 0.59 3.17 -16.35
N VAL A 167 0.63 2.53 -15.17
CA VAL A 167 1.43 3.02 -14.05
C VAL A 167 2.91 3.07 -14.39
N LEU A 168 3.47 2.03 -15.03
CA LEU A 168 4.85 2.05 -15.49
C LEU A 168 5.13 3.16 -16.51
N HIS A 169 4.20 3.38 -17.43
CA HIS A 169 4.27 4.46 -18.40
C HIS A 169 4.27 5.83 -17.70
N ASN A 170 3.42 6.00 -16.67
CA ASN A 170 3.36 7.21 -15.87
C ASN A 170 4.63 7.42 -15.04
N ILE A 171 5.26 6.37 -14.50
CA ILE A 171 6.58 6.46 -13.86
C ILE A 171 7.62 7.00 -14.86
N ALA A 172 7.67 6.45 -16.07
CA ALA A 172 8.60 6.91 -17.10
C ALA A 172 8.34 8.37 -17.52
N LYS A 173 7.07 8.77 -17.64
CA LYS A 173 6.66 10.14 -17.91
C LYS A 173 7.08 11.10 -16.80
N SER A 174 6.89 10.71 -15.54
CA SER A 174 7.33 11.45 -14.36
C SER A 174 8.86 11.59 -14.34
N MET A 175 9.60 10.54 -14.67
CA MET A 175 11.06 10.61 -14.79
C MET A 175 11.50 11.62 -15.85
N ILE A 176 10.89 11.61 -17.04
CA ILE A 176 11.19 12.60 -18.10
C ILE A 176 10.87 14.02 -17.63
N HIS A 177 9.76 14.19 -16.88
CA HIS A 177 9.39 15.48 -16.33
C HIS A 177 10.41 15.98 -15.30
N LEU A 178 10.89 15.11 -14.41
CA LEU A 178 11.91 15.43 -13.43
C LEU A 178 13.25 15.79 -14.07
N ASN A 179 13.68 15.05 -15.10
CA ASN A 179 14.90 15.38 -15.86
C ASN A 179 14.81 16.79 -16.48
N LYS A 180 13.65 17.16 -17.06
CA LYS A 180 13.46 18.52 -17.63
C LYS A 180 13.57 19.61 -16.57
N ILE A 181 13.09 19.35 -15.36
CA ILE A 181 13.21 20.31 -14.25
C ILE A 181 14.67 20.41 -13.81
N GLU A 182 15.37 19.28 -13.71
CA GLU A 182 16.80 19.25 -13.40
C GLU A 182 17.61 20.06 -14.44
N ASP A 183 17.37 19.84 -15.73
CA ASP A 183 18.00 20.60 -16.81
C ASP A 183 17.79 22.12 -16.63
N GLN A 184 16.56 22.54 -16.32
CA GLN A 184 16.24 23.96 -16.06
C GLN A 184 16.88 24.53 -14.78
N ILE A 185 17.16 23.70 -13.78
CA ILE A 185 17.85 24.11 -12.56
C ILE A 185 19.35 24.28 -12.85
N LEU A 186 19.92 23.36 -13.63
CA LEU A 186 21.31 23.40 -14.09
C LEU A 186 21.58 24.62 -14.97
N GLU A 187 20.69 24.95 -15.91
CA GLU A 187 20.79 26.16 -16.74
C GLU A 187 20.86 27.44 -15.91
N ARG A 188 20.20 27.47 -14.74
CA ARG A 188 20.21 28.60 -13.81
C ARG A 188 21.41 28.61 -12.86
N ASN A 189 22.32 27.64 -12.95
CA ASN A 189 23.43 27.42 -12.02
C ASN A 189 23.00 27.33 -10.54
N ILE A 190 21.75 26.93 -10.27
CA ILE A 190 21.27 26.71 -8.91
C ILE A 190 21.70 25.29 -8.53
N GLN A 191 22.49 25.16 -7.47
CA GLN A 191 22.89 23.85 -6.97
C GLN A 191 21.68 23.14 -6.35
N SER A 192 21.49 21.85 -6.65
CA SER A 192 20.36 21.09 -6.13
C SER A 192 20.43 20.98 -4.60
N ALA A 193 19.61 21.78 -3.92
CA ALA A 193 19.47 21.75 -2.47
C ALA A 193 18.79 20.44 -2.02
N PRO A 194 19.10 19.93 -0.81
CA PRO A 194 18.46 18.74 -0.24
C PRO A 194 16.93 18.90 -0.09
N GLU A 195 16.42 20.13 -0.08
CA GLU A 195 14.98 20.44 -0.01
C GLU A 195 14.18 19.96 -1.21
N HIS A 196 14.83 19.69 -2.35
CA HIS A 196 14.20 19.18 -3.57
C HIS A 196 14.05 17.66 -3.59
N LYS A 197 14.66 16.96 -2.64
CA LYS A 197 14.52 15.51 -2.46
C LYS A 197 13.39 15.22 -1.48
N ILE A 198 12.60 14.21 -1.79
CA ILE A 198 11.52 13.73 -0.93
C ILE A 198 12.06 12.98 0.30
N ASP A 199 11.50 13.24 1.47
CA ASP A 199 11.71 12.41 2.67
C ASP A 199 10.57 11.39 2.78
N LEU A 200 10.92 10.13 3.01
CA LEU A 200 10.00 8.99 2.98
C LEU A 200 10.04 8.17 4.27
N SER A 201 10.74 8.65 5.29
CA SER A 201 10.95 7.94 6.56
C SER A 201 9.63 7.52 7.24
N ASP A 202 8.57 8.32 7.09
CA ASP A 202 7.27 8.10 7.71
C ASP A 202 6.32 7.19 6.91
N SER A 203 6.79 6.59 5.81
CA SER A 203 5.91 5.87 4.88
C SER A 203 6.55 4.61 4.31
N GLU A 204 5.71 3.61 4.03
CA GLU A 204 6.12 2.35 3.41
C GLU A 204 5.47 2.18 2.04
N TRP A 205 6.13 1.39 1.18
CA TRP A 205 5.53 0.94 -0.07
C TRP A 205 4.32 0.05 0.18
N LEU A 206 3.31 0.17 -0.68
CA LEU A 206 2.16 -0.74 -0.64
C LEU A 206 2.60 -2.19 -0.90
N GLN A 207 2.09 -3.11 -0.08
CA GLN A 207 2.27 -4.53 -0.32
C GLN A 207 1.60 -4.96 -1.62
N LYS A 208 2.09 -6.05 -2.22
CA LYS A 208 1.57 -6.65 -3.46
C LYS A 208 0.05 -6.75 -3.48
N ASN A 209 -0.55 -7.37 -2.45
CA ASN A 209 -1.99 -7.58 -2.37
C ASN A 209 -2.79 -6.26 -2.37
N SER A 210 -2.24 -5.20 -1.78
CA SER A 210 -2.87 -3.88 -1.78
C SER A 210 -2.76 -3.22 -3.15
N LEU A 211 -1.62 -3.37 -3.83
CA LEU A 211 -1.41 -2.85 -5.18
C LEU A 211 -2.36 -3.53 -6.19
N GLU A 212 -2.52 -4.86 -6.10
CA GLU A 212 -3.46 -5.62 -6.93
C GLU A 212 -4.91 -5.15 -6.73
N LYS A 213 -5.31 -4.81 -5.50
CA LYS A 213 -6.64 -4.25 -5.21
C LYS A 213 -6.86 -2.88 -5.82
N ILE A 214 -5.82 -2.05 -5.89
CA ILE A 214 -5.90 -0.72 -6.52
C ILE A 214 -5.99 -0.85 -8.04
N LEU A 215 -5.13 -1.70 -8.63
CA LEU A 215 -5.10 -1.89 -10.09
C LEU A 215 -6.24 -2.77 -10.61
N LEU A 216 -6.88 -3.56 -9.74
CA LEU A 216 -7.84 -4.61 -10.09
C LEU A 216 -7.24 -5.65 -11.06
N GLU A 217 -5.93 -5.91 -10.92
CA GLU A 217 -5.14 -6.81 -11.77
C GLU A 217 -4.27 -7.71 -10.89
N GLU A 218 -4.10 -8.96 -11.31
CA GLU A 218 -3.19 -9.89 -10.65
C GLU A 218 -1.74 -9.62 -11.08
N LEU A 219 -0.82 -9.60 -10.12
CA LEU A 219 0.59 -9.34 -10.33
C LEU A 219 1.43 -10.58 -10.02
N LEU A 220 2.47 -10.79 -10.82
CA LEU A 220 3.54 -11.72 -10.52
C LEU A 220 4.53 -11.06 -9.56
N ASP A 221 5.22 -11.84 -8.74
CA ASP A 221 6.20 -11.30 -7.79
C ASP A 221 7.32 -10.53 -8.51
N LYS A 222 7.74 -11.01 -9.68
CA LYS A 222 8.72 -10.34 -10.55
C LYS A 222 8.24 -8.97 -11.05
N GLU A 223 6.94 -8.84 -11.33
CA GLU A 223 6.34 -7.58 -11.79
C GLU A 223 6.27 -6.59 -10.63
N TYR A 224 5.90 -7.06 -9.44
CA TYR A 224 5.92 -6.25 -8.22
C TYR A 224 7.35 -5.76 -7.90
N ASP A 225 8.36 -6.62 -7.97
CA ASP A 225 9.76 -6.23 -7.78
C ASP A 225 10.22 -5.19 -8.81
N TYR A 226 9.78 -5.34 -10.07
CA TYR A 226 10.07 -4.38 -11.12
C TYR A 226 9.42 -3.02 -10.86
N PHE A 227 8.16 -3.02 -10.41
CA PHE A 227 7.45 -1.82 -10.00
C PHE A 227 8.19 -1.09 -8.87
N ILE A 228 8.56 -1.80 -7.79
CA ILE A 228 9.29 -1.21 -6.66
C ILE A 228 10.63 -0.63 -7.10
N LYS A 229 11.40 -1.35 -7.92
CA LYS A 229 12.67 -0.82 -8.48
C LYS A 229 12.45 0.44 -9.30
N SER A 230 11.37 0.50 -10.08
CA SER A 230 11.05 1.65 -10.92
C SER A 230 10.65 2.87 -10.08
N MET A 231 9.88 2.65 -9.01
CA MET A 231 9.50 3.69 -8.05
C MET A 231 10.67 4.16 -7.19
N GLN A 232 11.56 3.26 -6.76
CA GLN A 232 12.81 3.60 -6.07
C GLN A 232 13.68 4.51 -6.93
N ARG A 233 13.82 4.19 -8.23
CA ARG A 233 14.54 5.04 -9.17
C ARG A 233 13.96 6.46 -9.25
N LEU A 234 12.63 6.60 -9.17
CA LEU A 234 11.96 7.91 -9.17
C LEU A 234 12.26 8.69 -7.88
N VAL A 235 12.29 8.01 -6.74
CA VAL A 235 12.63 8.59 -5.42
C VAL A 235 14.09 9.03 -5.35
N ASP A 236 15.00 8.24 -5.92
CA ASP A 236 16.44 8.51 -5.94
C ASP A 236 16.80 9.74 -6.77
N HIS A 237 15.88 10.22 -7.61
CA HIS A 237 16.07 11.42 -8.41
C HIS A 237 16.32 12.66 -7.51
N PRO A 238 17.29 13.54 -7.84
CA PRO A 238 17.64 14.69 -6.99
C PRO A 238 16.46 15.63 -6.70
N VAL A 239 15.56 15.77 -7.67
CA VAL A 239 14.39 16.67 -7.64
C VAL A 239 13.06 15.93 -7.40
N SER A 240 13.10 14.75 -6.78
CA SER A 240 11.97 13.83 -6.61
C SER A 240 10.74 14.43 -5.91
N LYS A 241 10.89 15.51 -5.14
CA LYS A 241 9.78 16.21 -4.47
C LYS A 241 8.70 16.71 -5.43
N HIS A 242 9.02 17.05 -6.68
CA HIS A 242 7.99 17.46 -7.65
C HIS A 242 7.06 16.32 -8.07
N ALA A 243 7.46 15.06 -7.86
CA ALA A 243 6.63 13.87 -8.11
C ALA A 243 6.04 13.29 -6.81
N GLU A 244 6.05 14.04 -5.70
CA GLU A 244 5.59 13.57 -4.39
C GLU A 244 4.14 13.09 -4.40
N SER A 245 3.23 13.83 -5.03
CA SER A 245 1.82 13.45 -5.10
C SER A 245 1.64 12.06 -5.71
N PHE A 246 2.31 11.80 -6.82
CA PHE A 246 2.28 10.52 -7.52
C PHE A 246 2.93 9.40 -6.71
N ILE A 247 4.05 9.67 -6.03
CA ILE A 247 4.73 8.67 -5.19
C ILE A 247 3.85 8.27 -4.00
N MET A 248 3.19 9.25 -3.38
CA MET A 248 2.38 9.04 -2.18
C MET A 248 1.09 8.25 -2.45
N GLU A 249 0.57 8.23 -3.68
CA GLU A 249 -0.55 7.36 -4.09
C GLU A 249 -0.25 5.87 -3.86
N TYR A 250 1.02 5.47 -4.01
CA TYR A 250 1.48 4.08 -3.87
C TYR A 250 2.21 3.81 -2.57
N ARG A 251 2.06 4.70 -1.57
CA ARG A 251 2.64 4.53 -0.23
C ARG A 251 1.57 4.59 0.84
N ARG A 252 1.86 3.94 1.97
CA ARG A 252 1.06 3.97 3.19
C ARG A 252 1.85 4.66 4.27
N LYS A 253 1.24 5.64 4.94
CA LYS A 253 1.83 6.28 6.11
C LYS A 253 1.95 5.26 7.24
N LEU A 254 3.12 5.21 7.86
CA LEU A 254 3.34 4.45 9.07
C LEU A 254 2.64 5.15 10.23
N SER A 255 1.84 4.41 10.97
CA SER A 255 1.40 4.87 12.29
C SER A 255 2.55 4.60 13.26
N SER A 256 3.24 5.64 13.71
CA SER A 256 4.21 5.52 14.79
C SER A 256 3.48 4.98 16.02
N ILE A 257 3.76 3.73 16.38
CA ILE A 257 3.37 3.19 17.68
C ILE A 257 4.34 3.82 18.67
N ASN A 258 4.09 5.07 19.03
CA ASN A 258 4.67 5.60 20.24
C ASN A 258 4.01 4.80 21.36
N GLU A 259 4.78 3.91 21.99
CA GLU A 259 4.40 3.37 23.28
C GLU A 259 4.42 4.55 24.25
N ASP A 260 3.34 5.32 24.26
CA ASP A 260 3.07 6.28 25.32
C ASP A 260 2.91 5.44 26.59
N ILE A 261 4.04 5.20 27.26
CA ILE A 261 4.06 4.66 28.62
C ILE A 261 3.22 5.63 29.42
N LYS A 262 1.98 5.24 29.73
CA LYS A 262 1.08 6.03 30.55
C LYS A 262 1.65 6.06 31.96
N ILE A 263 2.55 7.00 32.22
CA ILE A 263 3.13 7.19 33.55
C ILE A 263 1.96 7.54 34.49
N PRO A 264 1.68 6.73 35.51
CA PRO A 264 0.61 7.02 36.46
C PRO A 264 0.92 8.34 37.18
N LYS A 265 -0.12 9.16 37.39
CA LYS A 265 0.04 10.41 38.14
C LYS A 265 0.27 10.09 39.62
N PRO A 266 1.24 10.71 40.29
CA PRO A 266 1.46 10.52 41.73
C PRO A 266 0.30 11.12 42.53
N GLU A 267 -0.18 10.36 43.51
CA GLU A 267 -1.14 10.78 44.52
C GLU A 267 -0.39 11.24 45.78
N TYR A 268 -1.06 11.93 46.71
CA TYR A 268 -0.45 12.41 47.95
C TYR A 268 -1.17 11.79 49.16
N ASP A 269 -0.38 11.28 50.11
CA ASP A 269 -0.90 10.75 51.37
C ASP A 269 -1.23 11.88 52.36
N ASN A 270 -1.83 11.56 53.51
CA ASN A 270 -2.19 12.52 54.56
C ASN A 270 -0.98 13.34 55.09
N ASP A 271 0.23 12.76 54.98
CA ASP A 271 1.50 13.40 55.33
C ASP A 271 2.13 14.20 54.17
N ASN A 272 1.37 14.50 53.11
CA ASN A 272 1.83 15.16 51.88
C ASN A 272 2.99 14.44 51.16
N ARG A 273 3.10 13.12 51.31
CA ARG A 273 4.12 12.34 50.60
C ARG A 273 3.57 11.85 49.25
N PRO A 274 4.29 12.08 48.14
CA PRO A 274 3.87 11.56 46.85
C PRO A 274 3.98 10.03 46.85
N PHE A 275 2.98 9.33 46.35
CA PHE A 275 3.03 7.90 46.12
C PHE A 275 2.37 7.54 44.80
N VAL A 276 2.76 6.41 44.23
CA VAL A 276 2.16 5.83 43.05
C VAL A 276 1.65 4.45 43.41
N LEU A 277 0.35 4.23 43.19
CA LEU A 277 -0.26 2.91 43.27
C LEU A 277 -0.25 2.28 41.88
N ILE A 278 0.44 1.16 41.74
CA ILE A 278 0.43 0.37 40.51
C ILE A 278 -0.38 -0.89 40.76
N ASP A 279 -1.60 -0.88 40.22
CA ASP A 279 -2.51 -2.01 40.30
C ASP A 279 -2.26 -3.00 39.16
N ARG A 280 -2.47 -4.29 39.46
CA ARG A 280 -2.44 -5.40 38.48
C ARG A 280 -1.05 -5.70 37.90
N CYS A 281 0.00 -5.64 38.71
CA CYS A 281 1.28 -6.27 38.39
C CYS A 281 1.07 -7.79 38.27
N ALA A 282 1.54 -8.39 37.18
CA ALA A 282 1.30 -9.79 36.92
C ALA A 282 2.54 -10.51 36.40
N ARG A 283 2.86 -11.64 37.02
CA ARG A 283 3.87 -12.56 36.54
C ARG A 283 3.32 -13.98 36.60
N LYS A 284 3.24 -14.65 35.46
CA LYS A 284 2.59 -15.98 35.35
C LYS A 284 1.17 -15.92 35.96
N ASN A 285 0.90 -16.71 36.99
CA ASN A 285 -0.37 -16.75 37.70
C ASN A 285 -0.42 -15.81 38.93
N THR A 286 0.71 -15.23 39.32
CA THR A 286 0.78 -14.33 40.49
C THR A 286 0.32 -12.93 40.11
N ARG A 287 -0.47 -12.33 41.00
CA ARG A 287 -0.96 -10.95 40.90
C ARG A 287 -0.50 -10.19 42.14
N GLY A 288 -0.07 -8.95 41.94
CA GLY A 288 0.39 -8.08 43.01
C GLY A 288 -0.02 -6.64 42.76
N GLU A 289 -0.08 -5.90 43.85
CA GLU A 289 -0.31 -4.46 43.88
C GLU A 289 0.89 -3.83 44.60
N VAL A 290 1.46 -2.78 44.03
CA VAL A 290 2.67 -2.14 44.56
C VAL A 290 2.39 -0.66 44.78
N LYS A 291 2.51 -0.23 46.03
CA LYS A 291 2.52 1.19 46.41
C LYS A 291 3.97 1.65 46.54
N VAL A 292 4.42 2.49 45.61
CA VAL A 292 5.75 3.12 45.66
C VAL A 292 5.59 4.50 46.28
N ILE A 293 6.28 4.75 47.39
CA ILE A 293 6.21 6.02 48.12
C ILE A 293 7.49 6.82 47.85
N GLY A 294 7.35 8.08 47.48
CA GLY A 294 8.47 9.01 47.30
C GLY A 294 9.09 9.42 48.64
N ASN A 295 10.39 9.73 48.61
CA ASN A 295 11.19 10.10 49.78
C ASN A 295 11.21 9.03 50.90
N GLY A 296 11.33 7.74 50.52
CA GLY A 296 11.43 6.61 51.45
C GLY A 296 12.85 6.30 51.91
N SER A 297 12.97 5.53 52.99
CA SER A 297 14.26 5.05 53.55
C SER A 297 14.71 3.69 53.00
N GLY A 298 14.18 3.27 51.85
CA GLY A 298 14.44 1.94 51.27
C GLY A 298 13.75 0.77 51.98
N LYS A 299 12.74 1.03 52.83
CA LYS A 299 12.00 -0.05 53.51
C LYS A 299 10.99 -0.69 52.58
N ILE A 300 11.08 -2.02 52.41
CA ILE A 300 10.19 -2.80 51.55
C ILE A 300 9.35 -3.72 52.43
N THR A 301 8.03 -3.72 52.19
CA THR A 301 7.11 -4.61 52.92
C THR A 301 6.26 -5.39 51.94
N ILE A 302 6.35 -6.72 52.00
CA ILE A 302 5.62 -7.65 51.14
C ILE A 302 4.58 -8.37 52.00
N ASN A 303 3.29 -8.14 51.75
CA ASN A 303 2.17 -8.73 52.52
C ASN A 303 2.32 -8.58 54.05
N GLY A 304 2.85 -7.43 54.50
CA GLY A 304 3.10 -7.13 55.92
C GLY A 304 4.36 -7.77 56.51
N LYS A 305 5.13 -8.54 55.73
CA LYS A 305 6.46 -9.06 56.10
C LYS A 305 7.57 -8.24 55.43
N ASP A 306 8.78 -8.33 55.97
CA ASP A 306 9.97 -7.74 55.37
C ASP A 306 10.44 -8.56 54.15
N LEU A 307 11.59 -8.20 53.56
CA LEU A 307 12.21 -8.90 52.43
C LEU A 307 12.45 -10.41 52.66
N THR A 308 12.43 -10.85 53.93
CA THR A 308 12.43 -12.26 54.33
C THR A 308 11.21 -13.05 53.85
N TYR A 309 10.21 -12.40 53.25
CA TYR A 309 9.10 -13.08 52.58
C TYR A 309 9.58 -14.03 51.47
N PHE A 310 10.68 -13.68 50.79
CA PHE A 310 11.30 -14.54 49.80
C PHE A 310 12.45 -15.32 50.43
N ASP A 311 12.35 -16.65 50.47
CA ASP A 311 13.40 -17.53 51.00
C ASP A 311 14.61 -17.58 50.05
N ASP A 312 14.36 -17.59 48.74
CA ASP A 312 15.38 -17.65 47.71
C ASP A 312 16.07 -16.29 47.46
N MET A 313 17.40 -16.32 47.37
CA MET A 313 18.22 -15.13 47.12
C MET A 313 17.93 -14.48 45.76
N GLN A 314 17.69 -15.29 44.73
CA GLN A 314 17.38 -14.81 43.37
C GLN A 314 16.12 -13.92 43.32
N CYS A 315 15.14 -14.20 44.18
CA CYS A 315 13.92 -13.40 44.27
C CYS A 315 14.17 -12.04 44.92
N ARG A 316 15.16 -11.95 45.81
CA ARG A 316 15.56 -10.68 46.45
C ARG A 316 16.38 -9.82 45.49
N GLU A 317 17.30 -10.42 44.73
CA GLU A 317 18.09 -9.73 43.71
C GLU A 317 17.21 -9.05 42.65
N GLN A 318 16.13 -9.70 42.21
CA GLN A 318 15.18 -9.10 41.25
C GLN A 318 14.50 -7.82 41.76
N ILE A 319 14.42 -7.63 43.08
CA ILE A 319 13.85 -6.42 43.69
C ILE A 319 14.94 -5.34 43.76
N ASP A 320 16.17 -5.73 44.09
CA ASP A 320 17.31 -4.83 44.21
C ASP A 320 17.75 -4.25 42.85
N ASP A 321 17.76 -5.06 41.78
CA ASP A 321 18.12 -4.64 40.41
C ASP A 321 17.22 -3.53 39.84
N VAL A 322 16.00 -3.38 40.37
CA VAL A 322 15.03 -2.35 39.92
C VAL A 322 15.25 -1.01 40.65
N ILE A 323 15.98 -1.02 41.76
CA ILE A 323 16.14 0.13 42.65
C ILE A 323 17.47 0.88 42.39
N ALA A 324 18.45 0.23 41.75
CA ALA A 324 19.74 0.82 41.37
C ALA A 324 19.65 1.74 40.14
#